data_AF-Q5KDB6-F1
#
_entry.id   AF-Q5KDB6-F1
#
_cell.length_a   1.000
_cell.length_b   1.000
_cell.length_c   1.000
_cell.angle_alpha   90.00
_cell.angle_beta   90.00
_cell.angle_gamma   90.00
#
_symmetry.space_group_name_H-M   'P 1'
#
loop_
_entity.id
_entity.type
_entity.pdbx_description
1 polymer ?
#
loop_
_entity_poly.entity_id
_entity_poly.type
_entity_poly.pdbx_seq_one_letter_code
_entity_poly.pdbx_strand_id
1 'polypeptide(L)'
;MWAAYLRGLVAAGWRDEAKELFEAPPGGVQWDLSTRRYILSRLAPCPPCPSAPEPLDSAPFAKQLFSTSLSPAHLASVIHALSSPPLCTTHPKLLPRFKHRFLRPTSTSGARERERTWLHAEIINHQKQGRHQGAVQTFVHHFFWAGLPPHPFSSSILATSKDASAKHYPSIQILVTLLPSLLPLLPAPLASSVPKYLNAYVQLALAPVSSPDSPDSALAPALRPNSVMWSVVVREIVHWAGGAKGLEEGRKVLMLARRAASVGGEGKRDDMPGEAAYRALLLALAGRRRVDEMYELLDYMEGVSSSPTPDTIGTSPKTYIPLVAILAKTGLAADAQRVLQRGVEKFGEAWVQSVVLD
;
A
#
# COMPACT_ATOMS: atom_id res chain seq x y z
N MET A 1 42.66 9.59 -5.78
CA MET A 1 41.84 10.75 -6.19
C MET A 1 40.98 10.43 -7.40
N TRP A 2 41.56 10.00 -8.53
CA TRP A 2 40.82 9.61 -9.74
C TRP A 2 39.79 8.49 -9.55
N ALA A 3 40.08 7.47 -8.73
CA ALA A 3 39.12 6.41 -8.44
C ALA A 3 37.87 6.91 -7.70
N ALA A 4 38.01 7.90 -6.80
CA ALA A 4 36.88 8.50 -6.10
C ALA A 4 36.07 9.40 -7.04
N TYR A 5 36.74 10.15 -7.92
CA TYR A 5 36.10 10.96 -8.95
C TYR A 5 35.29 10.09 -9.93
N LEU A 6 35.88 8.99 -10.40
CA LEU A 6 35.22 8.03 -11.29
C LEU A 6 33.96 7.41 -10.64
N ARG A 7 34.02 7.06 -9.35
CA ARG A 7 32.85 6.59 -8.60
C ARG A 7 31.80 7.69 -8.42
N GLY A 8 32.22 8.94 -8.25
CA GLY A 8 31.35 10.11 -8.22
C GLY A 8 30.57 10.31 -9.52
N LEU A 9 31.23 10.16 -10.68
CA LEU A 9 30.58 10.23 -12.00
C LEU A 9 29.52 9.15 -12.18
N VAL A 10 29.83 7.91 -11.77
CA VAL A 10 28.86 6.80 -11.81
C VAL A 10 27.67 7.04 -10.87
N ALA A 11 27.91 7.56 -9.66
CA ALA A 11 26.86 7.89 -8.71
C ALA A 11 25.96 9.05 -9.19
N ALA A 12 26.51 10.02 -9.93
CA ALA A 12 25.78 11.13 -10.53
C ALA A 12 25.03 10.75 -11.82
N GLY A 13 25.19 9.52 -12.32
CA GLY A 13 24.53 9.04 -13.52
C GLY A 13 25.20 9.45 -14.83
N TRP A 14 26.41 10.02 -14.79
CA TRP A 14 27.20 10.47 -15.94
C TRP A 14 27.99 9.27 -16.50
N ARG A 15 27.25 8.36 -17.14
CA ARG A 15 27.74 7.01 -17.51
C ARG A 15 28.73 7.05 -18.67
N ASP A 16 28.53 7.93 -19.64
CA ASP A 16 29.38 8.02 -20.83
C ASP A 16 30.74 8.62 -20.47
N GLU A 17 30.74 9.67 -19.64
CA GLU A 17 31.94 10.32 -19.11
C GLU A 17 32.70 9.41 -18.14
N ALA A 18 31.99 8.62 -17.33
CA ALA A 18 32.59 7.60 -16.47
C ALA A 18 33.24 6.48 -17.29
N LYS A 19 32.62 6.08 -18.42
CA LYS A 19 33.17 5.05 -19.31
C LYS A 19 34.43 5.54 -20.01
N GLU A 20 34.41 6.76 -20.56
CA GLU A 20 35.57 7.37 -21.21
C GLU A 20 36.75 7.48 -20.23
N LEU A 21 36.51 7.96 -19.01
CA LEU A 21 37.55 8.06 -17.99
C LEU A 21 38.08 6.69 -17.55
N PHE A 22 37.23 5.67 -17.48
CA PHE A 22 37.65 4.31 -17.10
C PHE A 22 38.53 3.65 -18.18
N GLU A 23 38.20 3.84 -19.45
CA GLU A 23 38.93 3.28 -20.60
C GLU A 23 40.25 4.02 -20.87
N ALA A 24 40.31 5.32 -20.60
CA ALA A 24 41.51 6.16 -20.79
C ALA A 24 41.90 6.93 -19.50
N PRO A 25 42.49 6.24 -18.49
CA PRO A 25 42.90 6.89 -17.25
C PRO A 25 44.03 7.92 -17.48
N PRO A 26 43.94 9.13 -16.91
CA PRO A 26 44.98 10.13 -17.06
C PRO A 26 46.27 9.72 -16.35
N GLY A 27 47.42 9.97 -16.97
CA GLY A 27 48.74 9.86 -16.33
C GLY A 27 49.15 8.46 -15.90
N GLY A 28 48.71 7.41 -16.61
CA GLY A 28 49.11 6.02 -16.32
C GLY A 28 48.51 5.41 -15.06
N VAL A 29 47.44 6.01 -14.52
CA VAL A 29 46.72 5.50 -13.35
C VAL A 29 46.17 4.10 -13.63
N GLN A 30 46.57 3.14 -12.80
CA GLN A 30 45.98 1.80 -12.82
C GLN A 30 44.83 1.73 -11.82
N TRP A 31 43.67 1.24 -12.29
CA TRP A 31 42.52 1.00 -11.45
C TRP A 31 42.75 -0.21 -10.56
N ASP A 32 42.62 -0.03 -9.25
CA ASP A 32 42.63 -1.12 -8.29
C ASP A 32 41.44 -2.07 -8.53
N LEU A 33 41.59 -3.32 -8.10
CA LEU A 33 40.59 -4.37 -8.32
C LEU A 33 39.20 -4.00 -7.80
N SER A 34 39.12 -3.23 -6.71
CA SER A 34 37.84 -2.79 -6.14
C SER A 34 37.13 -1.80 -7.07
N THR A 35 37.86 -0.81 -7.60
CA THR A 35 37.33 0.16 -8.56
C THR A 35 36.97 -0.53 -9.88
N ARG A 36 37.80 -1.44 -10.40
CA ARG A 36 37.47 -2.19 -11.61
C ARG A 36 36.18 -2.99 -11.47
N ARG A 37 35.99 -3.73 -10.36
CA ARG A 37 34.74 -4.48 -10.12
C ARG A 37 33.53 -3.56 -9.96
N TYR A 38 33.70 -2.44 -9.26
CA TYR A 38 32.62 -1.48 -9.05
C TYR A 38 32.16 -0.84 -10.37
N ILE A 39 33.09 -0.47 -11.24
CA ILE A 39 32.80 0.19 -12.51
C ILE A 39 32.28 -0.80 -13.55
N LEU A 40 32.89 -1.98 -13.67
CA LEU A 40 32.40 -3.02 -14.59
C LEU A 40 30.99 -3.50 -14.23
N SER A 41 30.63 -3.57 -12.95
CA SER A 41 29.26 -3.95 -12.54
C SER A 41 28.21 -2.87 -12.81
N ARG A 42 28.62 -1.60 -12.97
CA ARG A 42 27.72 -0.45 -13.19
C ARG A 42 27.70 0.08 -14.62
N LEU A 43 28.77 -0.14 -15.39
CA LEU A 43 28.90 0.24 -16.80
C LEU A 43 28.69 -0.93 -17.77
N ALA A 44 28.57 -2.17 -17.28
CA ALA A 44 28.11 -3.27 -18.12
C ALA A 44 26.79 -2.86 -18.79
N PRO A 45 26.61 -3.12 -20.11
CA PRO A 45 25.30 -2.97 -20.72
C PRO A 45 24.34 -3.74 -19.83
N CYS A 46 23.31 -3.05 -19.32
CA CYS A 46 22.35 -3.67 -18.42
C CYS A 46 21.99 -5.02 -19.03
N PRO A 47 22.30 -6.16 -18.37
CA PRO A 47 21.55 -7.36 -18.70
C PRO A 47 20.08 -6.92 -18.58
N PRO A 48 19.20 -7.29 -19.54
CA PRO A 48 17.79 -6.98 -19.41
C PRO A 48 17.41 -7.34 -17.99
N CYS A 49 16.95 -6.34 -17.23
CA CYS A 49 16.64 -6.53 -15.82
C CYS A 49 15.90 -7.86 -15.72
N PRO A 50 16.31 -8.80 -14.84
CA PRO A 50 15.34 -9.80 -14.44
C PRO A 50 14.17 -8.98 -13.93
N SER A 51 13.10 -9.04 -14.72
CA SER A 51 11.86 -8.35 -14.44
C SER A 51 11.58 -8.53 -12.97
N ALA A 52 11.22 -7.43 -12.30
CA ALA A 52 10.47 -7.50 -11.05
C ALA A 52 9.51 -8.68 -11.16
N PRO A 53 9.44 -9.58 -10.15
CA PRO A 53 8.77 -10.86 -10.26
C PRO A 53 7.53 -10.68 -11.09
N GLU A 54 7.54 -11.29 -12.29
CA GLU A 54 6.41 -11.16 -13.22
C GLU A 54 5.16 -11.38 -12.37
N PRO A 55 4.23 -10.42 -12.32
CA PRO A 55 2.92 -10.76 -11.82
C PRO A 55 2.49 -11.93 -12.70
N LEU A 56 2.36 -13.11 -12.10
CA LEU A 56 1.71 -14.26 -12.70
C LEU A 56 0.48 -13.69 -13.43
N ASP A 57 0.53 -13.73 -14.77
CA ASP A 57 -0.44 -13.16 -15.73
C ASP A 57 -0.22 -11.75 -16.33
N SER A 58 1.01 -11.26 -16.56
CA SER A 58 1.20 -10.13 -17.49
C SER A 58 1.12 -10.56 -18.95
N ALA A 59 -0.10 -10.88 -19.43
CA ALA A 59 -0.34 -10.97 -20.87
C ALA A 59 0.14 -9.68 -21.57
N PRO A 60 0.68 -9.73 -22.80
CA PRO A 60 1.10 -8.52 -23.53
C PRO A 60 -0.02 -7.49 -23.56
N PHE A 61 0.31 -6.19 -23.44
CA PHE A 61 -0.67 -5.10 -23.33
C PHE A 61 -1.82 -5.20 -24.34
N ALA A 62 -1.50 -5.61 -25.59
CA ALA A 62 -2.49 -5.92 -26.60
C ALA A 62 -3.52 -6.96 -26.12
N LYS A 63 -3.11 -8.12 -25.60
CA LYS A 63 -4.01 -9.15 -25.05
C LYS A 63 -4.82 -8.64 -23.85
N GLN A 64 -4.26 -7.75 -23.03
CA GLN A 64 -5.00 -7.15 -21.90
C GLN A 64 -6.17 -6.28 -22.37
N LEU A 65 -6.02 -5.55 -23.49
CA LEU A 65 -7.11 -4.77 -24.10
C LEU A 65 -8.26 -5.66 -24.61
N PHE A 66 -8.02 -6.96 -24.80
CA PHE A 66 -9.05 -7.92 -25.19
C PHE A 66 -9.66 -8.70 -24.01
N SER A 67 -9.09 -8.59 -22.82
CA SER A 67 -9.60 -9.26 -21.63
C SER A 67 -10.82 -8.54 -21.05
N THR A 68 -11.83 -9.33 -20.66
CA THR A 68 -13.01 -8.86 -19.90
C THR A 68 -12.92 -9.20 -18.41
N SER A 69 -11.87 -9.91 -17.99
CA SER A 69 -11.61 -10.33 -16.62
C SER A 69 -10.27 -9.76 -16.17
N LEU A 70 -10.30 -8.50 -15.72
CA LEU A 70 -9.14 -7.79 -15.19
C LEU A 70 -9.38 -7.47 -13.71
N SER A 71 -8.33 -7.59 -12.89
CA SER A 71 -8.38 -7.07 -11.52
C SER A 71 -8.54 -5.55 -11.54
N PRO A 72 -9.15 -4.92 -10.50
CA PRO A 72 -9.30 -3.47 -10.45
C PRO A 72 -7.98 -2.71 -10.58
N ALA A 73 -6.90 -3.23 -9.99
CA ALA A 73 -5.57 -2.62 -10.08
C ALA A 73 -4.97 -2.71 -11.50
N HIS A 74 -5.12 -3.85 -12.18
CA HIS A 74 -4.68 -4.00 -13.57
C HIS A 74 -5.51 -3.12 -14.52
N LEU A 75 -6.84 -3.09 -14.32
CA LEU A 75 -7.72 -2.22 -15.09
C LEU A 75 -7.38 -0.74 -14.88
N ALA A 76 -7.06 -0.33 -13.65
CA ALA A 76 -6.62 1.03 -13.36
C ALA A 76 -5.36 1.39 -14.15
N SER A 77 -4.36 0.50 -14.20
CA SER A 77 -3.14 0.67 -15.00
C SER A 77 -3.43 0.76 -16.50
N VAL A 78 -4.32 -0.08 -17.03
CA VAL A 78 -4.73 -0.02 -18.44
C VAL A 78 -5.44 1.30 -18.74
N ILE A 79 -6.42 1.70 -17.92
CA ILE A 79 -7.13 2.99 -18.09
C ILE A 79 -6.12 4.14 -18.03
N HIS A 80 -5.17 4.11 -17.10
CA HIS A 80 -4.15 5.14 -16.98
C HIS A 80 -3.30 5.25 -18.25
N ALA A 81 -2.76 4.13 -18.74
CA ALA A 81 -1.96 4.09 -19.97
C ALA A 81 -2.74 4.59 -21.19
N LEU A 82 -4.02 4.25 -21.31
CA LEU A 82 -4.88 4.72 -22.40
C LEU A 82 -5.26 6.20 -22.26
N SER A 83 -5.25 6.74 -21.04
CA SER A 83 -5.55 8.15 -20.76
C SER A 83 -4.32 9.06 -20.82
N SER A 84 -3.10 8.50 -20.83
CA SER A 84 -1.85 9.25 -20.83
C SER A 84 -1.28 9.44 -22.24
N PRO A 85 -0.56 10.55 -22.51
CA PRO A 85 0.23 10.69 -23.73
C PRO A 85 1.30 9.58 -23.84
N PRO A 86 1.66 9.13 -25.05
CA PRO A 86 1.16 9.60 -26.36
C PRO A 86 -0.17 8.94 -26.78
N LEU A 87 -0.64 7.89 -26.09
CA LEU A 87 -1.79 7.11 -26.58
C LEU A 87 -3.09 7.90 -26.62
N CYS A 88 -3.33 8.76 -25.63
CA CYS A 88 -4.53 9.60 -25.65
C CYS A 88 -4.49 10.67 -26.75
N THR A 89 -3.31 11.07 -27.21
CA THR A 89 -3.14 12.07 -28.27
C THR A 89 -3.16 11.43 -29.66
N THR A 90 -2.53 10.26 -29.84
CA THR A 90 -2.51 9.55 -31.13
C THR A 90 -3.79 8.74 -31.38
N HIS A 91 -4.43 8.22 -30.33
CA HIS A 91 -5.61 7.36 -30.43
C HIS A 91 -6.72 7.75 -29.42
N PRO A 92 -7.32 8.96 -29.55
CA PRO A 92 -8.28 9.48 -28.57
C PRO A 92 -9.55 8.63 -28.40
N LYS A 93 -9.93 7.85 -29.42
CA LYS A 93 -11.10 6.96 -29.39
C LYS A 93 -10.84 5.61 -28.71
N LEU A 94 -9.59 5.30 -28.34
CA LEU A 94 -9.21 3.98 -27.85
C LEU A 94 -9.79 3.72 -26.45
N LEU A 95 -9.67 4.66 -25.51
CA LEU A 95 -10.26 4.54 -24.18
C LEU A 95 -11.80 4.43 -24.21
N PRO A 96 -12.55 5.29 -24.95
CA PRO A 96 -13.99 5.12 -25.11
C PRO A 96 -14.39 3.76 -25.70
N ARG A 97 -13.66 3.28 -26.72
CA ARG A 97 -13.91 1.96 -27.33
C ARG A 97 -13.64 0.82 -26.36
N PHE A 98 -12.55 0.90 -25.60
CA PHE A 98 -12.22 -0.07 -24.56
C PHE A 98 -13.30 -0.09 -23.47
N LYS A 99 -13.73 1.08 -22.98
CA LYS A 99 -14.84 1.21 -22.01
C LYS A 99 -16.12 0.56 -22.52
N HIS A 100 -16.55 0.92 -23.72
CA HIS A 100 -17.77 0.35 -24.33
C HIS A 100 -17.69 -1.17 -24.44
N ARG A 101 -16.55 -1.71 -24.86
CA ARG A 101 -16.34 -3.16 -24.95
C ARG A 101 -16.34 -3.83 -23.58
N PHE A 102 -15.59 -3.28 -22.63
CA PHE A 102 -15.44 -3.85 -21.30
C PHE A 102 -16.79 -3.89 -20.56
N LEU A 103 -17.62 -2.85 -20.72
CA LEU A 103 -18.95 -2.74 -20.11
C LEU A 103 -20.08 -3.37 -20.92
N ARG A 104 -19.82 -3.87 -22.14
CA ARG A 104 -20.87 -4.44 -23.00
C ARG A 104 -21.56 -5.60 -22.28
N PRO A 105 -22.90 -5.60 -22.13
CA PRO A 105 -23.62 -6.72 -21.56
C PRO A 105 -23.29 -7.99 -22.34
N THR A 106 -22.75 -8.99 -21.66
CA THR A 106 -22.63 -10.34 -22.20
C THR A 106 -23.92 -11.08 -21.85
N SER A 107 -24.28 -12.13 -22.58
CA SER A 107 -25.45 -12.97 -22.25
C SER A 107 -25.38 -13.58 -20.84
N THR A 108 -24.21 -13.54 -20.20
CA THR A 108 -23.95 -13.94 -18.82
C THR A 108 -24.06 -12.76 -17.84
N SER A 109 -24.55 -13.05 -16.63
CA SER A 109 -24.86 -12.13 -15.50
C SER A 109 -23.73 -11.20 -14.98
N GLY A 110 -22.60 -11.07 -15.67
CA GLY A 110 -21.40 -10.36 -15.19
C GLY A 110 -21.33 -8.86 -15.53
N ALA A 111 -22.36 -8.25 -16.12
CA ALA A 111 -22.33 -6.83 -16.50
C ALA A 111 -22.18 -5.90 -15.29
N ARG A 112 -22.95 -6.16 -14.21
CA ARG A 112 -22.93 -5.38 -12.96
C ARG A 112 -21.58 -5.45 -12.25
N GLU A 113 -20.96 -6.63 -12.25
CA GLU A 113 -19.64 -6.83 -11.65
C GLU A 113 -18.54 -6.13 -12.45
N ARG A 114 -18.59 -6.18 -13.79
CA ARG A 114 -17.64 -5.44 -14.64
C ARG A 114 -17.78 -3.93 -14.46
N GLU A 115 -18.99 -3.42 -14.34
CA GLU A 115 -19.23 -2.02 -14.00
C GLU A 115 -18.63 -1.66 -12.64
N ARG A 116 -18.85 -2.48 -11.60
CA ARG A 116 -18.24 -2.29 -10.28
C ARG A 116 -16.70 -2.28 -10.35
N THR A 117 -16.10 -3.20 -11.10
CA THR A 117 -14.65 -3.28 -11.29
C THR A 117 -14.11 -2.05 -12.03
N TRP A 118 -14.84 -1.55 -13.02
CA TRP A 118 -14.52 -0.31 -13.72
C TRP A 118 -14.53 0.90 -12.78
N LEU A 119 -15.58 1.05 -11.98
CA LEU A 119 -15.70 2.13 -11.01
C LEU A 119 -14.61 2.07 -9.93
N HIS A 120 -14.26 0.86 -9.46
CA HIS A 120 -13.15 0.69 -8.53
C HIS A 120 -11.82 1.11 -9.16
N ALA A 121 -11.57 0.76 -10.42
CA ALA A 121 -10.39 1.19 -11.15
C ALA A 121 -10.30 2.73 -11.32
N GLU A 122 -11.44 3.40 -11.57
CA GLU A 122 -11.52 4.87 -11.60
C GLU A 122 -11.17 5.48 -10.24
N ILE A 123 -11.70 4.93 -9.13
CA ILE A 123 -11.36 5.37 -7.76
C ILE A 123 -9.85 5.23 -7.50
N ILE A 124 -9.24 4.10 -7.90
CA ILE A 124 -7.78 3.88 -7.77
C ILE A 124 -7.00 4.95 -8.53
N ASN A 125 -7.40 5.25 -9.78
CA ASN A 125 -6.73 6.26 -10.60
C ASN A 125 -6.87 7.66 -10.03
N HIS A 126 -8.07 8.04 -9.54
CA HIS A 126 -8.27 9.32 -8.87
C HIS A 126 -7.40 9.46 -7.62
N GLN A 127 -7.31 8.41 -6.80
CA GLN A 127 -6.45 8.38 -5.63
C GLN A 127 -4.96 8.53 -6.00
N LYS A 128 -4.47 7.77 -6.99
CA LYS A 128 -3.07 7.85 -7.47
C LYS A 128 -2.70 9.23 -8.02
N GLN A 129 -3.67 9.95 -8.58
CA GLN A 129 -3.49 11.30 -9.12
C GLN A 129 -3.66 12.41 -8.08
N GLY A 130 -3.90 12.07 -6.79
CA GLY A 130 -4.20 13.06 -5.74
C GLY A 130 -5.57 13.75 -5.87
N ARG A 131 -6.44 13.26 -6.78
CA ARG A 131 -7.79 13.82 -7.02
C ARG A 131 -8.79 13.21 -6.05
N HIS A 132 -8.60 13.47 -4.75
CA HIS A 132 -9.39 12.88 -3.67
C HIS A 132 -10.89 13.18 -3.78
N GLN A 133 -11.26 14.41 -4.15
CA GLN A 133 -12.67 14.79 -4.37
C GLN A 133 -13.31 13.96 -5.50
N GLY A 134 -12.59 13.69 -6.58
CA GLY A 134 -13.08 12.85 -7.68
C GLY A 134 -13.33 11.42 -7.24
N ALA A 135 -12.42 10.83 -6.46
CA ALA A 135 -12.59 9.49 -5.91
C ALA A 135 -13.87 9.37 -5.04
N VAL A 136 -14.11 10.36 -4.17
CA VAL A 136 -15.28 10.38 -3.28
C VAL A 136 -16.56 10.65 -4.05
N GLN A 137 -16.53 11.53 -5.05
CA GLN A 137 -17.68 11.75 -5.94
C GLN A 137 -18.05 10.46 -6.68
N THR A 138 -17.11 9.78 -7.33
CA THR A 138 -17.38 8.48 -8.00
C THR A 138 -17.99 7.48 -7.02
N PHE A 139 -17.50 7.44 -5.77
CA PHE A 139 -18.09 6.57 -4.76
C PHE A 139 -19.54 6.92 -4.42
N VAL A 140 -19.84 8.17 -4.07
CA VAL A 140 -21.19 8.56 -3.61
C VAL A 140 -22.25 8.44 -4.71
N HIS A 141 -21.87 8.69 -5.97
CA HIS A 141 -22.78 8.56 -7.11
C HIS A 141 -23.14 7.10 -7.40
N HIS A 142 -22.17 6.18 -7.30
CA HIS A 142 -22.36 4.80 -7.77
C HIS A 142 -22.46 3.74 -6.67
N PHE A 143 -22.15 4.07 -5.42
CA PHE A 143 -22.16 3.12 -4.30
C PHE A 143 -23.03 3.58 -3.14
N PHE A 144 -23.59 2.62 -2.40
CA PHE A 144 -24.21 2.89 -1.11
C PHE A 144 -23.15 3.28 -0.09
N TRP A 145 -23.47 4.28 0.74
CA TRP A 145 -22.64 4.66 1.88
C TRP A 145 -22.80 3.63 3.01
N ALA A 146 -22.13 2.50 2.87
CA ALA A 146 -22.17 1.39 3.81
C ALA A 146 -20.76 1.04 4.29
N GLY A 147 -20.60 0.73 5.57
CA GLY A 147 -19.31 0.34 6.15
C GLY A 147 -18.35 1.48 6.47
N LEU A 148 -18.81 2.73 6.43
CA LEU A 148 -18.03 3.92 6.75
C LEU A 148 -18.82 4.87 7.67
N PRO A 149 -18.17 5.59 8.59
CA PRO A 149 -18.81 6.65 9.36
C PRO A 149 -19.41 7.74 8.46
N PRO A 150 -20.37 8.53 8.96
CA PRO A 150 -20.89 9.69 8.23
C PRO A 150 -19.76 10.66 7.82
N HIS A 151 -19.82 11.18 6.59
CA HIS A 151 -18.82 12.09 6.05
C HIS A 151 -19.48 13.35 5.49
N PRO A 152 -18.92 14.56 5.67
CA PRO A 152 -19.56 15.80 5.21
C PRO A 152 -19.92 15.81 3.72
N PHE A 153 -19.06 15.21 2.88
CA PHE A 153 -19.32 15.06 1.44
C PHE A 153 -20.42 14.06 1.10
N SER A 154 -20.74 13.08 1.95
CA SER A 154 -21.84 12.16 1.69
C SER A 154 -23.20 12.85 1.88
N SER A 155 -23.33 13.67 2.94
CA SER A 155 -24.55 14.44 3.23
C SER A 155 -24.89 15.44 2.11
N SER A 156 -23.90 16.10 1.53
CA SER A 156 -24.12 17.11 0.49
C SER A 156 -24.53 16.54 -0.87
N ILE A 157 -24.14 15.29 -1.19
CA ILE A 157 -24.35 14.66 -2.51
C ILE A 157 -25.53 13.67 -2.47
N LEU A 158 -25.83 13.06 -1.31
CA LEU A 158 -27.01 12.20 -1.16
C LEU A 158 -28.32 12.98 -1.37
N ALA A 159 -28.32 14.30 -1.17
CA ALA A 159 -29.47 15.17 -1.44
C ALA A 159 -29.85 15.26 -2.94
N THR A 160 -28.96 14.90 -3.86
CA THR A 160 -29.17 15.04 -5.32
C THR A 160 -29.40 13.71 -6.06
N SER A 161 -29.29 12.57 -5.36
CA SER A 161 -29.32 11.23 -5.97
C SER A 161 -30.72 10.62 -5.89
N LYS A 162 -31.51 10.72 -6.99
CA LYS A 162 -32.89 10.21 -7.05
C LYS A 162 -33.03 8.72 -7.40
N ASP A 163 -31.98 8.08 -7.93
CA ASP A 163 -32.05 6.70 -8.45
C ASP A 163 -31.28 5.70 -7.58
N ALA A 164 -31.94 5.19 -6.52
CA ALA A 164 -31.36 4.16 -5.64
C ALA A 164 -31.14 2.81 -6.36
N SER A 165 -31.89 2.52 -7.42
CA SER A 165 -31.84 1.26 -8.16
C SER A 165 -30.53 1.06 -8.96
N ALA A 166 -29.79 2.14 -9.23
CA ALA A 166 -28.54 2.11 -9.99
C ALA A 166 -27.28 1.93 -9.12
N LYS A 167 -27.40 1.99 -7.78
CA LYS A 167 -26.23 1.92 -6.89
C LYS A 167 -25.75 0.49 -6.63
N HIS A 168 -24.47 0.35 -6.39
CA HIS A 168 -23.80 -0.89 -6.03
C HIS A 168 -23.51 -0.93 -4.53
N TYR A 169 -23.59 -2.12 -3.92
CA TYR A 169 -23.05 -2.31 -2.57
C TYR A 169 -21.51 -2.33 -2.65
N PRO A 170 -20.81 -1.56 -1.81
CA PRO A 170 -19.35 -1.54 -1.81
C PRO A 170 -18.78 -2.86 -1.28
N SER A 171 -17.59 -3.22 -1.74
CA SER A 171 -16.78 -4.29 -1.13
C SER A 171 -15.75 -3.67 -0.17
N ILE A 172 -15.23 -4.47 0.77
CA ILE A 172 -14.15 -4.02 1.66
C ILE A 172 -12.95 -3.46 0.88
N GLN A 173 -12.62 -4.02 -0.28
CA GLN A 173 -11.50 -3.53 -1.11
C GLN A 173 -11.75 -2.10 -1.64
N ILE A 174 -12.99 -1.77 -2.00
CA ILE A 174 -13.36 -0.41 -2.41
C ILE A 174 -13.21 0.54 -1.22
N LEU A 175 -13.69 0.14 -0.04
CA LEU A 175 -13.56 0.95 1.18
C LEU A 175 -12.08 1.18 1.56
N VAL A 176 -11.25 0.15 1.49
CA VAL A 176 -9.78 0.23 1.72
C VAL A 176 -9.14 1.25 0.79
N THR A 177 -9.55 1.26 -0.48
CA THR A 177 -9.03 2.19 -1.50
C THR A 177 -9.53 3.61 -1.27
N LEU A 178 -10.79 3.75 -0.88
CA LEU A 178 -11.44 5.04 -0.69
C LEU A 178 -10.96 5.75 0.58
N LEU A 179 -10.71 5.02 1.66
CA LEU A 179 -10.46 5.58 2.99
C LEU A 179 -9.39 6.69 3.00
N PRO A 180 -8.19 6.52 2.39
CA PRO A 180 -7.20 7.59 2.33
C PRO A 180 -7.64 8.85 1.57
N SER A 181 -8.60 8.74 0.65
CA SER A 181 -9.16 9.90 -0.07
C SER A 181 -10.25 10.63 0.72
N LEU A 182 -10.81 10.01 1.76
CA LEU A 182 -11.78 10.67 2.64
C LEU A 182 -11.06 11.63 3.61
N LEU A 183 -9.91 11.22 4.13
CA LEU A 183 -9.24 11.93 5.23
C LEU A 183 -8.87 13.39 4.90
N PRO A 184 -8.30 13.71 3.71
CA PRO A 184 -7.97 15.09 3.35
C PRO A 184 -9.21 15.98 3.15
N LEU A 185 -10.40 15.40 2.98
CA LEU A 185 -11.66 16.11 2.75
C LEU A 185 -12.46 16.36 4.04
N LEU A 186 -11.91 15.99 5.19
CA LEU A 186 -12.51 16.28 6.49
C LEU A 186 -12.37 17.77 6.87
N PRO A 187 -13.24 18.29 7.76
CA PRO A 187 -13.14 19.67 8.20
C PRO A 187 -11.82 19.94 8.91
N ALA A 188 -11.22 21.10 8.64
CA ALA A 188 -10.02 21.54 9.34
C ALA A 188 -10.33 21.83 10.83
N PRO A 189 -9.38 21.60 11.75
CA PRO A 189 -8.01 21.12 11.52
C PRO A 189 -7.91 19.59 11.41
N LEU A 190 -7.23 19.11 10.36
CA LEU A 190 -7.08 17.68 10.02
C LEU A 190 -6.44 16.84 11.12
N ALA A 191 -5.49 17.42 11.87
CA ALA A 191 -4.85 16.76 13.00
C ALA A 191 -5.84 16.32 14.10
N SER A 192 -7.03 16.93 14.16
CA SER A 192 -8.09 16.58 15.11
C SER A 192 -9.24 15.79 14.48
N SER A 193 -9.62 16.11 13.24
CA SER A 193 -10.78 15.50 12.58
C SER A 193 -10.47 14.10 12.05
N VAL A 194 -9.26 13.87 11.53
CA VAL A 194 -8.86 12.56 11.03
C VAL A 194 -8.84 11.49 12.12
N PRO A 195 -8.18 11.69 13.29
CA PRO A 195 -8.21 10.68 14.35
C PRO A 195 -9.62 10.43 14.88
N LYS A 196 -10.46 11.47 14.99
CA LYS A 196 -11.88 11.31 15.39
C LYS A 196 -12.65 10.44 14.39
N TYR A 197 -12.47 10.68 13.09
CA TYR A 197 -13.13 9.91 12.03
C TYR A 197 -12.67 8.45 12.02
N LEU A 198 -11.36 8.20 12.13
CA LEU A 198 -10.80 6.85 12.19
C LEU A 198 -11.22 6.11 13.47
N ASN A 199 -11.30 6.80 14.61
CA ASN A 199 -11.84 6.21 15.85
C ASN A 199 -13.33 5.86 15.71
N ALA A 200 -14.13 6.70 15.05
CA ALA A 200 -15.52 6.37 14.74
C ALA A 200 -15.62 5.15 13.82
N TYR A 201 -14.72 5.00 12.85
CA TYR A 201 -14.62 3.79 12.03
C TYR A 201 -14.30 2.56 12.86
N VAL A 202 -13.31 2.65 13.77
CA VAL A 202 -12.94 1.54 14.67
C VAL A 202 -14.11 1.15 15.57
N GLN A 203 -14.84 2.11 16.13
CA GLN A 203 -16.02 1.83 16.96
C GLN A 203 -17.13 1.13 16.17
N LEU A 204 -17.41 1.61 14.96
CA LEU A 204 -18.38 1.00 14.06
C LEU A 204 -17.95 -0.41 13.61
N ALA A 205 -16.66 -0.62 13.40
CA ALA A 205 -16.09 -1.92 13.04
C ALA A 205 -16.15 -2.95 14.18
N LEU A 206 -16.00 -2.49 15.42
CA LEU A 206 -15.92 -3.32 16.61
C LEU A 206 -17.24 -3.34 17.41
N ALA A 207 -18.30 -2.71 16.89
CA ALA A 207 -19.59 -2.67 17.56
C ALA A 207 -20.10 -4.10 17.82
N PRO A 208 -20.49 -4.43 19.06
CA PRO A 208 -21.01 -5.75 19.37
C PRO A 208 -22.32 -5.98 18.61
N VAL A 209 -22.57 -7.22 18.20
CA VAL A 209 -23.88 -7.65 17.72
C VAL A 209 -24.82 -7.57 18.92
N SER A 210 -25.49 -6.44 19.11
CA SER A 210 -26.42 -6.27 20.22
C SER A 210 -27.72 -7.00 19.89
N SER A 211 -27.81 -8.25 20.35
CA SER A 211 -28.98 -9.14 20.28
C SER A 211 -29.36 -9.66 18.87
N PRO A 212 -29.81 -10.92 18.76
CA PRO A 212 -30.27 -11.50 17.48
C PRO A 212 -31.53 -10.83 16.90
N ASP A 213 -32.22 -10.01 17.70
CA ASP A 213 -33.47 -9.33 17.32
C ASP A 213 -33.28 -7.88 16.84
N SER A 214 -32.03 -7.36 16.80
CA SER A 214 -31.72 -6.01 16.30
C SER A 214 -30.85 -6.09 15.03
N PRO A 215 -31.38 -5.78 13.83
CA PRO A 215 -30.64 -5.84 12.57
C PRO A 215 -29.56 -4.75 12.42
N ASP A 216 -29.44 -3.82 13.37
CA ASP A 216 -28.78 -2.53 13.14
C ASP A 216 -27.32 -2.42 13.64
N SER A 217 -26.77 -3.41 14.36
CA SER A 217 -25.51 -3.20 15.09
C SER A 217 -24.28 -3.96 14.59
N ALA A 218 -24.39 -4.72 13.50
CA ALA A 218 -23.26 -5.50 12.99
C ALA A 218 -23.00 -5.21 11.51
N LEU A 219 -21.76 -4.83 11.19
CA LEU A 219 -21.32 -4.78 9.80
C LEU A 219 -21.55 -6.14 9.14
N ALA A 220 -22.17 -6.09 7.95
CA ALA A 220 -22.25 -7.24 7.07
C ALA A 220 -20.85 -7.86 6.92
N PRO A 221 -20.69 -9.19 6.91
CA PRO A 221 -19.39 -9.85 6.86
C PRO A 221 -18.48 -9.33 5.73
N ALA A 222 -19.05 -9.01 4.57
CA ALA A 222 -18.31 -8.47 3.41
C ALA A 222 -17.73 -7.05 3.61
N LEU A 223 -18.14 -6.34 4.66
CA LEU A 223 -17.69 -4.99 5.03
C LEU A 223 -16.83 -4.99 6.29
N ARG A 224 -16.61 -6.15 6.93
CA ARG A 224 -15.75 -6.23 8.10
C ARG A 224 -14.30 -5.90 7.72
N PRO A 225 -13.57 -5.18 8.59
CA PRO A 225 -12.18 -4.86 8.31
C PRO A 225 -11.34 -6.13 8.31
N ASN A 226 -10.68 -6.38 7.18
CA ASN A 226 -9.64 -7.41 7.08
C ASN A 226 -8.27 -6.83 7.44
N SER A 227 -7.25 -7.70 7.45
CA SER A 227 -5.84 -7.32 7.67
C SER A 227 -5.39 -6.10 6.85
N VAL A 228 -5.81 -5.98 5.58
CA VAL A 228 -5.44 -4.86 4.71
C VAL A 228 -6.07 -3.56 5.21
N MET A 229 -7.36 -3.57 5.55
CA MET A 229 -8.05 -2.40 6.09
C MET A 229 -7.42 -1.93 7.40
N TRP A 230 -7.12 -2.85 8.32
CA TRP A 230 -6.41 -2.51 9.57
C TRP A 230 -5.05 -1.86 9.30
N SER A 231 -4.32 -2.32 8.28
CA SER A 231 -3.03 -1.72 7.93
C SER A 231 -3.16 -0.28 7.43
N VAL A 232 -4.22 0.03 6.67
CA VAL A 232 -4.51 1.39 6.22
C VAL A 232 -4.90 2.25 7.42
N VAL A 233 -5.85 1.80 8.25
CA VAL A 233 -6.29 2.56 9.43
C VAL A 233 -5.13 2.92 10.34
N VAL A 234 -4.27 1.96 10.69
CA VAL A 234 -3.10 2.22 11.55
C VAL A 234 -2.13 3.19 10.89
N ARG A 235 -1.81 3.00 9.61
CA ARG A 235 -0.92 3.91 8.86
C ARG A 235 -1.44 5.34 8.88
N GLU A 236 -2.73 5.52 8.61
CA GLU A 236 -3.35 6.85 8.57
C GLU A 236 -3.44 7.49 9.97
N ILE A 237 -3.86 6.74 11.01
CA ILE A 237 -3.88 7.25 12.39
C ILE A 237 -2.50 7.75 12.79
N VAL A 238 -1.47 6.93 12.56
CA VAL A 238 -0.11 7.28 12.95
C VAL A 238 0.40 8.48 12.15
N HIS A 239 0.09 8.57 10.86
CA HIS A 239 0.47 9.70 10.01
C HIS A 239 -0.18 11.02 10.47
N TRP A 240 -1.50 11.04 10.66
CA TRP A 240 -2.27 12.27 10.89
C TRP A 240 -2.30 12.74 12.35
N ALA A 241 -2.32 11.83 13.32
CA ALA A 241 -2.34 12.21 14.74
C ALA A 241 -0.99 12.75 15.23
N GLY A 242 0.11 12.41 14.54
CA GLY A 242 1.45 12.91 14.81
C GLY A 242 2.05 12.51 16.17
N GLY A 243 3.37 12.71 16.31
CA GLY A 243 4.09 12.61 17.59
C GLY A 243 3.92 11.29 18.35
N ALA A 244 3.83 11.38 19.69
CA ALA A 244 3.58 10.21 20.55
C ALA A 244 2.12 9.73 20.49
N LYS A 245 1.16 10.67 20.41
CA LYS A 245 -0.28 10.36 20.42
C LYS A 245 -0.71 9.44 19.28
N GLY A 246 -0.18 9.65 18.07
CA GLY A 246 -0.49 8.76 16.94
C GLY A 246 0.04 7.33 17.12
N LEU A 247 1.17 7.17 17.80
CA LEU A 247 1.73 5.84 18.10
C LEU A 247 0.87 5.12 19.16
N GLU A 248 0.47 5.83 20.20
CA GLU A 248 -0.40 5.32 21.27
C GLU A 248 -1.77 4.88 20.72
N GLU A 249 -2.42 5.71 19.91
CA GLU A 249 -3.69 5.35 19.27
C GLU A 249 -3.53 4.19 18.28
N GLY A 250 -2.44 4.16 17.50
CA GLY A 250 -2.12 3.01 16.63
C GLY A 250 -2.00 1.70 17.41
N ARG A 251 -1.29 1.70 18.55
CA ARG A 251 -1.19 0.53 19.46
C ARG A 251 -2.56 0.12 20.00
N LYS A 252 -3.35 1.10 20.47
CA LYS A 252 -4.69 0.87 21.01
C LYS A 252 -5.61 0.22 19.99
N VAL A 253 -5.60 0.69 18.73
CA VAL A 253 -6.40 0.08 17.65
C VAL A 253 -6.00 -1.37 17.40
N LEU A 254 -4.71 -1.67 17.33
CA LEU A 254 -4.23 -3.04 17.15
C LEU A 254 -4.65 -3.96 18.30
N MET A 255 -4.54 -3.49 19.56
CA MET A 255 -4.98 -4.24 20.73
C MET A 255 -6.50 -4.48 20.74
N LEU A 256 -7.30 -3.46 20.42
CA LEU A 256 -8.77 -3.58 20.38
C LEU A 256 -9.22 -4.53 19.27
N ALA A 257 -8.65 -4.41 18.07
CA ALA A 257 -8.95 -5.29 16.95
C ALA A 257 -8.58 -6.75 17.26
N ARG A 258 -7.41 -6.98 17.88
CA ARG A 258 -7.00 -8.33 18.31
C ARG A 258 -7.94 -8.92 19.36
N ARG A 259 -8.33 -8.13 20.37
CA ARG A 259 -9.27 -8.58 21.42
C ARG A 259 -10.64 -8.91 20.83
N ALA A 260 -11.15 -8.09 19.91
CA ALA A 260 -12.44 -8.34 19.29
C ALA A 260 -12.44 -9.62 18.43
N ALA A 261 -11.33 -9.90 17.74
CA ALA A 261 -11.18 -11.12 16.97
C ALA A 261 -11.12 -12.37 17.88
N SER A 262 -10.44 -12.31 19.03
CA SER A 262 -10.35 -13.45 19.97
C SER A 262 -11.69 -13.83 20.63
N VAL A 263 -12.61 -12.88 20.76
CA VAL A 263 -13.96 -13.13 21.32
C VAL A 263 -14.87 -13.81 20.29
N GLY A 264 -14.51 -13.79 19.01
CA GLY A 264 -15.35 -14.20 17.89
C GLY A 264 -15.35 -15.68 17.50
N GLY A 265 -14.67 -16.56 18.25
CA GLY A 265 -14.54 -18.01 17.97
C GLY A 265 -13.49 -18.36 16.90
N GLU A 266 -13.09 -19.63 16.84
CA GLU A 266 -11.94 -20.21 16.08
C GLU A 266 -11.95 -20.01 14.54
N GLY A 267 -12.92 -19.29 13.97
CA GLY A 267 -13.09 -19.11 12.52
C GLY A 267 -12.73 -17.73 11.95
N LYS A 268 -12.30 -16.75 12.75
CA LYS A 268 -12.17 -15.33 12.33
C LYS A 268 -10.73 -14.80 12.26
N ARG A 269 -9.78 -15.59 11.75
CA ARG A 269 -8.41 -15.10 11.50
C ARG A 269 -8.37 -13.94 10.50
N ASP A 270 -9.31 -13.89 9.55
CA ASP A 270 -9.36 -12.84 8.52
C ASP A 270 -9.68 -11.44 9.05
N ASP A 271 -10.38 -11.37 10.19
CA ASP A 271 -10.76 -10.11 10.86
C ASP A 271 -9.62 -9.57 11.75
N MET A 272 -8.54 -10.33 11.94
CA MET A 272 -7.39 -9.93 12.77
C MET A 272 -6.50 -8.90 12.05
N PRO A 273 -5.85 -7.99 12.80
CA PRO A 273 -4.77 -7.20 12.25
C PRO A 273 -3.61 -8.13 11.88
N GLY A 274 -3.23 -8.18 10.60
CA GLY A 274 -2.09 -8.96 10.15
C GLY A 274 -0.76 -8.20 10.20
N GLU A 275 0.32 -8.87 9.80
CA GLU A 275 1.70 -8.35 9.78
C GLU A 275 1.79 -6.92 9.22
N ALA A 276 1.07 -6.62 8.13
CA ALA A 276 1.12 -5.31 7.48
C ALA A 276 0.70 -4.14 8.40
N ALA A 277 -0.24 -4.36 9.31
CA ALA A 277 -0.71 -3.35 10.24
C ALA A 277 0.30 -3.07 11.36
N TYR A 278 0.90 -4.13 11.91
CA TYR A 278 1.98 -4.01 12.88
C TYR A 278 3.25 -3.41 12.25
N ARG A 279 3.57 -3.79 11.02
CA ARG A 279 4.65 -3.20 10.23
C ARG A 279 4.45 -1.70 10.04
N ALA A 280 3.23 -1.23 9.77
CA ALA A 280 2.97 0.21 9.63
C ALA A 280 3.32 0.99 10.92
N LEU A 281 2.95 0.44 12.08
CA LEU A 281 3.31 1.01 13.38
C LEU A 281 4.83 0.93 13.64
N LEU A 282 5.46 -0.21 13.33
CA LEU A 282 6.89 -0.45 13.50
C LEU A 282 7.74 0.55 12.70
N LEU A 283 7.39 0.75 11.42
CA LEU A 283 8.05 1.71 10.54
C LEU A 283 7.88 3.15 11.03
N ALA A 284 6.75 3.48 11.64
CA ALA A 284 6.53 4.80 12.23
C ALA A 284 7.33 5.01 13.53
N LEU A 285 7.49 3.98 14.37
CA LEU A 285 8.36 4.02 15.54
C LEU A 285 9.82 4.26 15.14
N ALA A 286 10.31 3.49 14.17
CA ALA A 286 11.65 3.64 13.58
C ALA A 286 11.85 5.04 12.97
N GLY A 287 10.86 5.52 12.22
CA GLY A 287 10.86 6.85 11.60
C GLY A 287 10.97 7.99 12.62
N ARG A 288 10.44 7.79 13.83
CA ARG A 288 10.43 8.77 14.94
C ARG A 288 11.57 8.56 15.94
N ARG A 289 12.53 7.67 15.64
CA ARG A 289 13.66 7.32 16.52
C ARG A 289 13.24 6.78 17.90
N ARG A 290 12.08 6.15 18.00
CA ARG A 290 11.62 5.43 19.22
C ARG A 290 12.12 3.99 19.15
N VAL A 291 13.43 3.82 19.28
CA VAL A 291 14.14 2.54 19.00
C VAL A 291 13.78 1.45 20.00
N ASP A 292 13.68 1.78 21.28
CA ASP A 292 13.36 0.80 22.33
C ASP A 292 11.97 0.19 22.09
N GLU A 293 10.97 1.05 21.90
CA GLU A 293 9.60 0.67 21.57
C GLU A 293 9.47 -0.08 20.24
N MET A 294 10.33 0.24 19.27
CA MET A 294 10.40 -0.49 18.00
C MET A 294 10.87 -1.92 18.23
N TYR A 295 11.92 -2.12 19.04
CA TYR A 295 12.40 -3.46 19.37
C TYR A 295 11.38 -4.25 20.21
N GLU A 296 10.73 -3.63 21.21
CA GLU A 296 9.65 -4.27 21.96
C GLU A 296 8.53 -4.78 21.04
N LEU A 297 8.11 -3.97 20.07
CA LEU A 297 7.08 -4.35 19.11
C LEU A 297 7.57 -5.46 18.17
N LEU A 298 8.82 -5.40 17.72
CA LEU A 298 9.42 -6.44 16.89
C LEU A 298 9.50 -7.77 17.65
N ASP A 299 9.98 -7.76 18.89
CA ASP A 299 10.06 -8.94 19.76
C ASP A 299 8.68 -9.56 20.00
N TYR A 300 7.66 -8.73 20.20
CA TYR A 300 6.27 -9.16 20.29
C TYR A 300 5.76 -9.81 19.00
N MET A 301 6.03 -9.22 17.83
CA MET A 301 5.65 -9.79 16.53
C MET A 301 6.33 -11.15 16.28
N GLU A 302 7.54 -11.33 16.78
CA GLU A 302 8.32 -12.56 16.64
C GLU A 302 7.99 -13.65 17.65
N GLY A 303 7.21 -13.34 18.69
CA GLY A 303 6.90 -14.29 19.76
C GLY A 303 8.08 -14.56 20.69
N VAL A 304 9.04 -13.64 20.78
CA VAL A 304 10.18 -13.73 21.72
C VAL A 304 9.71 -13.50 23.17
N SER A 305 8.54 -12.89 23.36
CA SER A 305 7.90 -12.79 24.67
C SER A 305 7.33 -14.14 25.14
N SER A 306 7.65 -14.50 26.38
CA SER A 306 7.50 -15.80 27.07
C SER A 306 6.09 -16.38 27.23
N SER A 307 5.10 -15.96 26.44
CA SER A 307 3.74 -16.48 26.51
C SER A 307 3.47 -17.45 25.37
N PRO A 308 3.10 -18.72 25.65
CA PRO A 308 2.75 -19.70 24.65
C PRO A 308 1.32 -19.41 24.17
N THR A 309 1.12 -18.32 23.44
CA THR A 309 -0.12 -18.13 22.68
C THR A 309 0.12 -18.59 21.24
N PRO A 310 -0.74 -19.45 20.67
CA PRO A 310 -0.55 -20.06 19.35
C PRO A 310 -0.65 -19.09 18.16
N ASP A 311 -0.83 -17.79 18.42
CA ASP A 311 -1.02 -16.76 17.38
C ASP A 311 0.13 -15.75 17.40
N THR A 312 1.33 -16.17 16.98
CA THR A 312 2.38 -15.24 16.59
C THR A 312 1.95 -14.53 15.30
N ILE A 313 2.07 -13.20 15.27
CA ILE A 313 1.73 -12.38 14.08
C ILE A 313 2.60 -12.78 12.89
N GLY A 314 3.85 -13.15 13.18
CA GLY A 314 4.86 -13.47 12.20
C GLY A 314 5.52 -12.22 11.65
N THR A 315 6.75 -12.39 11.18
CA THR A 315 7.51 -11.37 10.46
C THR A 315 8.05 -11.99 9.19
N SER A 316 8.05 -11.22 8.11
CA SER A 316 8.60 -11.62 6.81
C SER A 316 9.69 -10.63 6.36
N PRO A 317 10.42 -10.94 5.27
CA PRO A 317 11.34 -9.97 4.64
C PRO A 317 10.67 -8.63 4.31
N LYS A 318 9.34 -8.63 4.04
CA LYS A 318 8.57 -7.42 3.76
C LYS A 318 8.48 -6.47 4.97
N THR A 319 8.74 -6.94 6.18
CA THR A 319 8.84 -6.10 7.39
C THR A 319 10.25 -5.58 7.58
N TYR A 320 11.25 -6.44 7.40
CA TYR A 320 12.65 -6.11 7.63
C TYR A 320 13.25 -5.14 6.60
N ILE A 321 12.98 -5.34 5.29
CA ILE A 321 13.52 -4.49 4.22
C ILE A 321 13.20 -3.00 4.43
N PRO A 322 11.91 -2.58 4.56
CA PRO A 322 11.60 -1.18 4.78
C PRO A 322 12.08 -0.67 6.15
N LEU A 323 12.21 -1.55 7.15
CA LEU A 323 12.70 -1.17 8.48
C LEU A 323 14.18 -0.78 8.44
N VAL A 324 15.02 -1.58 7.77
CA VAL A 324 16.43 -1.25 7.53
C VAL A 324 16.53 0.08 6.76
N ALA A 325 15.73 0.24 5.71
CA ALA A 325 15.73 1.47 4.91
C ALA A 325 15.36 2.71 5.73
N ILE A 326 14.34 2.63 6.60
CA ILE A 326 13.94 3.76 7.46
C ILE A 326 15.02 4.05 8.51
N LEU A 327 15.57 3.04 9.17
CA LEU A 327 16.63 3.23 10.19
C LEU A 327 17.88 3.86 9.58
N ALA A 328 18.29 3.43 8.39
CA ALA A 328 19.38 4.05 7.66
C ALA A 328 19.07 5.52 7.32
N LYS A 329 17.86 5.80 6.80
CA LYS A 329 17.41 7.17 6.46
C LYS A 329 17.31 8.09 7.67
N THR A 330 16.96 7.58 8.85
CA THR A 330 16.84 8.39 10.07
C THR A 330 18.16 8.58 10.81
N GLY A 331 19.27 8.04 10.30
CA GLY A 331 20.62 8.17 10.87
C GLY A 331 20.96 7.13 11.94
N LEU A 332 20.15 6.07 12.07
CA LEU A 332 20.33 4.99 13.03
C LEU A 332 21.07 3.80 12.39
N ALA A 333 22.29 4.05 11.90
CA ALA A 333 23.06 3.06 11.14
C ALA A 333 23.38 1.78 11.95
N ALA A 334 23.66 1.92 13.24
CA ALA A 334 23.92 0.78 14.12
C ALA A 334 22.67 -0.10 14.31
N ASP A 335 21.49 0.51 14.44
CA ASP A 335 20.21 -0.22 14.51
C ASP A 335 19.85 -0.86 13.17
N ALA A 336 20.11 -0.16 12.05
CA ALA A 336 19.93 -0.70 10.71
C ALA A 336 20.79 -1.96 10.50
N GLN A 337 22.05 -1.94 10.93
CA GLN A 337 22.94 -3.10 10.88
C GLN A 337 22.47 -4.23 11.81
N ARG A 338 22.00 -3.91 13.02
CA ARG A 338 21.43 -4.91 13.94
C ARG A 338 20.19 -5.59 13.36
N VAL A 339 19.27 -4.83 12.78
CA VAL A 339 18.07 -5.37 12.11
C VAL A 339 18.45 -6.20 10.88
N LEU A 340 19.46 -5.77 10.12
CA LEU A 340 19.99 -6.55 9.00
C LEU A 340 20.58 -7.88 9.48
N GLN A 341 21.38 -7.88 10.54
CA GLN A 341 21.94 -9.11 11.10
C GLN A 341 20.84 -10.05 11.60
N ARG A 342 19.87 -9.53 12.36
CA ARG A 342 18.71 -10.30 12.85
C ARG A 342 17.89 -10.91 11.70
N GLY A 343 17.72 -10.18 10.59
CA GLY A 343 17.06 -10.70 9.41
C GLY A 343 17.87 -11.80 8.70
N VAL A 344 19.21 -11.74 8.69
CA VAL A 344 20.08 -12.82 8.17
C VAL A 344 19.95 -14.08 9.01
N GLU A 345 19.97 -13.94 10.34
CA GLU A 345 19.77 -15.06 11.27
C GLU A 345 18.41 -15.76 11.05
N LYS A 346 17.39 -14.99 10.64
CA LYS A 346 16.02 -15.50 10.47
C LYS A 346 15.71 -16.02 9.07
N PHE A 347 16.22 -15.37 8.02
CA PHE A 347 15.85 -15.63 6.62
C PHE A 347 17.02 -16.13 5.76
N GLY A 348 18.21 -16.34 6.33
CA GLY A 348 19.43 -16.73 5.63
C GLY A 348 20.13 -15.55 4.96
N GLU A 349 21.17 -15.76 4.16
CA GLU A 349 21.89 -14.67 3.48
C GLU A 349 21.18 -14.16 2.21
N ALA A 350 20.30 -14.98 1.61
CA ALA A 350 19.67 -14.69 0.33
C ALA A 350 18.77 -13.44 0.35
N TRP A 351 18.17 -13.09 1.49
CA TRP A 351 17.30 -11.90 1.58
C TRP A 351 18.07 -10.57 1.53
N VAL A 352 19.38 -10.57 1.81
CA VAL A 352 20.22 -9.35 1.80
C VAL A 352 20.28 -8.75 0.40
N GLN A 353 20.25 -9.60 -0.64
CA GLN A 353 20.21 -9.15 -2.04
C GLN A 353 18.98 -8.26 -2.32
N SER A 354 17.86 -8.51 -1.63
CA SER A 354 16.62 -7.74 -1.72
C SER A 354 16.62 -6.45 -0.88
N VAL A 355 17.62 -6.24 -0.02
CA VAL A 355 17.79 -5.00 0.77
C VAL A 355 18.70 -4.00 0.03
N VAL A 356 19.61 -4.50 -0.80
CA VAL A 356 20.61 -3.70 -1.55
C VAL A 356 20.06 -3.19 -2.90
N LEU A 357 18.88 -3.66 -3.31
CA LEU A 357 18.20 -3.25 -4.53
C LEU A 357 16.92 -2.46 -4.19
N ASP A 358 17.08 -1.15 -3.96
CA ASP A 358 16.14 -0.08 -4.33
C ASP A 358 16.73 1.31 -4.02
#